data_AF-A0A9D9QX12-F1
#
_entry.id   AF-A0A9D9QX12-F1
#
_cell.length_a   1.000
_cell.length_b   1.000
_cell.length_c   1.000
_cell.angle_alpha   90.00
_cell.angle_beta   90.00
_cell.angle_gamma   90.00
#
_symmetry.space_group_name_H-M   'P 1'
#
loop_
_entity.id
_entity.type
_entity.pdbx_description
1 polymer ?
#
loop_
_entity_poly.entity_id
_entity_poly.type
_entity_poly.pdbx_seq_one_letter_code
_entity_poly.pdbx_strand_id
1 'polypeptide(L)'
;MNSDFLKYQAQTSPYPLGMEVSHAIGSYIYDTNNKSYLDFVAGVSACSLGHQHPRVNQAIKDQLDKYSHVMVYGEYSQSPAVQYCKLLVNHLPKELNKVYLVNSGTEACEGALKLVRRVTGRSQL
;
A
#
# COMPACT_ATOMS: atom_id res chain seq x y z
N MET A 1 -7.64 26.45 -1.42
CA MET A 1 -7.06 25.78 -0.24
C MET A 1 -8.20 25.49 0.71
N ASN A 2 -8.43 24.22 1.03
CA ASN A 2 -9.51 23.81 1.93
C ASN A 2 -9.17 24.24 3.36
N SER A 3 -9.98 25.11 3.97
CA SER A 3 -9.73 25.60 5.35
C SER A 3 -9.85 24.51 6.40
N ASP A 4 -10.68 23.49 6.14
CA ASP A 4 -10.90 22.38 7.06
C ASP A 4 -9.66 21.48 7.16
N PHE A 5 -8.88 21.36 6.07
CA PHE A 5 -7.59 20.68 6.09
C PHE A 5 -6.64 21.27 7.16
N LEU A 6 -6.60 22.59 7.30
CA LEU A 6 -5.75 23.26 8.28
C LEU A 6 -6.32 23.22 9.70
N LYS A 7 -7.65 23.17 9.83
CA LYS A 7 -8.34 23.22 11.12
C LYS A 7 -8.46 21.85 11.78
N TYR A 8 -8.74 20.80 11.00
CA TYR A 8 -9.16 19.49 11.51
C TYR A 8 -8.13 18.37 11.29
N GLN A 9 -7.14 18.55 10.41
CA GLN A 9 -6.09 17.56 10.19
C GLN A 9 -4.76 18.02 10.81
N ALA A 10 -4.08 17.11 11.52
CA ALA A 10 -2.75 17.37 12.06
C ALA A 10 -1.74 17.64 10.95
N GLN A 11 -0.91 18.68 11.12
CA GLN A 11 0.08 19.07 10.13
C GLN A 11 1.38 18.29 10.33
N THR A 12 1.74 17.48 9.33
CA THR A 12 2.98 16.69 9.31
C THR A 12 4.12 17.36 8.55
N SER A 13 3.84 18.52 7.94
CA SER A 13 4.83 19.40 7.30
C SER A 13 4.56 20.85 7.73
N PRO A 14 5.60 21.67 7.98
CA PRO A 14 5.42 23.09 8.29
C PRO A 14 4.89 23.91 7.11
N TYR A 15 5.02 23.41 5.87
CA TYR A 15 4.63 24.12 4.65
C TYR A 15 3.85 23.19 3.72
N PRO A 16 2.59 22.84 4.05
CA PRO A 16 1.79 21.99 3.18
C PRO A 16 1.42 22.74 1.89
N LEU A 17 1.44 22.04 0.74
CA LEU A 17 1.01 22.60 -0.54
C LEU A 17 -0.46 23.06 -0.51
N GLY A 18 -1.29 22.47 0.36
CA GLY A 18 -2.70 22.85 0.54
C GLY A 18 -3.57 22.66 -0.71
N MET A 19 -3.07 21.89 -1.67
CA MET A 19 -3.75 21.54 -2.90
C MET A 19 -4.81 20.49 -2.62
N GLU A 20 -6.06 20.80 -2.95
CA GLU A 20 -7.16 19.85 -2.85
C GLU A 20 -7.25 19.05 -4.14
N VAL A 21 -7.04 17.74 -4.03
CA VAL A 21 -7.03 16.82 -5.17
C VAL A 21 -8.45 16.48 -5.57
N SER A 22 -8.78 16.63 -6.86
CA SER A 22 -10.05 16.16 -7.43
C SER A 22 -9.94 14.73 -7.97
N HIS A 23 -8.89 14.45 -8.73
CA HIS A 23 -8.60 13.13 -9.29
C HIS A 23 -7.12 13.02 -9.71
N ALA A 24 -6.69 11.82 -10.08
CA ALA A 24 -5.34 11.56 -10.59
C ALA A 24 -5.38 10.42 -11.61
N ILE A 25 -4.60 10.54 -12.68
CA ILE A 25 -4.51 9.53 -13.75
C ILE A 25 -3.10 9.51 -14.36
N GLY A 26 -2.55 8.32 -14.56
CA GLY A 26 -1.19 8.15 -15.06
C GLY A 26 -0.18 8.83 -14.13
N SER A 27 0.65 9.72 -14.66
CA SER A 27 1.63 10.46 -13.85
C SER A 27 1.13 11.83 -13.37
N TYR A 28 -0.17 12.11 -13.47
CA TYR A 28 -0.73 13.43 -13.17
C TYR A 28 -1.72 13.41 -12.01
N ILE A 29 -1.67 14.45 -11.19
CA ILE A 29 -2.65 14.79 -10.17
C ILE A 29 -3.36 16.08 -10.61
N TYR A 30 -4.67 16.15 -10.42
CA TYR A 30 -5.49 17.29 -10.80
C TYR A 30 -6.11 17.90 -9.54
N ASP A 31 -6.07 19.23 -9.42
CA ASP A 31 -6.77 19.93 -8.36
C ASP A 31 -8.27 20.16 -8.69
N THR A 32 -9.01 20.75 -7.76
CA THR A 32 -10.45 21.07 -7.93
C THR A 32 -10.71 22.20 -8.93
N ASN A 33 -9.67 22.93 -9.35
CA ASN A 33 -9.75 23.92 -10.44
C ASN A 33 -9.33 23.32 -11.80
N ASN A 34 -9.20 21.99 -11.88
CA ASN A 34 -8.80 21.23 -13.07
C ASN A 34 -7.37 21.54 -13.56
N LYS A 35 -6.50 22.07 -12.69
CA LYS A 35 -5.08 22.25 -13.04
C LYS A 35 -4.34 20.94 -12.82
N SER A 36 -3.54 20.54 -13.81
CA SER A 36 -2.73 19.31 -13.79
C SER A 36 -1.34 19.55 -13.23
N TYR A 37 -0.86 18.60 -12.43
CA TYR A 37 0.48 18.58 -11.84
C TYR A 37 1.15 17.26 -12.19
N LEU A 38 2.33 17.32 -12.82
CA LEU A 38 3.15 16.13 -13.04
C LEU A 38 3.73 15.67 -11.69
N ASP A 39 3.45 14.42 -11.33
CA ASP A 39 3.80 13.85 -10.03
C ASP A 39 5.16 13.15 -10.07
N PHE A 40 6.16 13.77 -9.44
CA PHE A 40 7.49 13.19 -9.22
C PHE A 40 7.64 12.46 -7.87
N VAL A 41 6.59 12.42 -7.05
CA VAL A 41 6.58 11.81 -5.71
C VAL A 41 5.98 10.40 -5.75
N ALA A 42 5.02 10.16 -6.64
CA ALA A 42 4.33 8.88 -6.83
C ALA A 42 3.79 8.30 -5.51
N GLY A 43 3.22 9.15 -4.65
CA GLY A 43 2.70 8.74 -3.34
C GLY A 43 3.77 8.16 -2.42
N VAL A 44 4.99 8.72 -2.45
CA VAL A 44 6.17 8.19 -1.75
C VAL A 44 6.51 6.78 -2.26
N SER A 45 6.67 6.68 -3.58
CA SER A 45 6.96 5.42 -4.31
C SER A 45 5.88 4.33 -4.26
N ALA A 46 4.67 4.63 -3.81
CA ALA A 46 3.55 3.68 -3.78
C ALA A 46 2.88 3.50 -5.17
N CYS A 47 2.87 4.54 -6.00
CA CYS A 47 2.10 4.59 -7.25
C CYS A 47 2.96 4.30 -8.50
N SER A 48 3.80 3.26 -8.45
CA SER A 48 4.76 2.97 -9.52
C SER A 48 4.14 2.62 -10.88
N LEU A 49 2.88 2.17 -10.91
CA LEU A 49 2.14 1.90 -12.16
C LEU A 49 1.34 3.12 -12.67
N GLY A 50 1.49 4.27 -12.01
CA GLY A 50 0.67 5.45 -12.22
C GLY A 50 -0.67 5.38 -11.48
N HIS A 51 -1.27 6.56 -11.33
CA HIS A 51 -2.59 6.74 -10.72
C HIS A 51 -3.68 6.11 -11.59
N GLN A 52 -4.67 5.48 -10.93
CA GLN A 52 -5.84 4.85 -11.58
C GLN A 52 -5.52 3.84 -12.69
N HIS A 53 -4.49 3.01 -12.53
CA HIS A 53 -4.17 1.98 -13.52
C HIS A 53 -5.39 1.06 -13.80
N PRO A 54 -5.91 0.98 -15.04
CA PRO A 54 -7.23 0.40 -15.32
C PRO A 54 -7.33 -1.07 -14.93
N ARG A 55 -6.27 -1.85 -15.16
CA ARG A 55 -6.20 -3.26 -14.75
C ARG A 55 -6.26 -3.46 -13.23
N VAL A 56 -5.66 -2.56 -12.45
CA VAL A 56 -5.65 -2.66 -10.98
C VAL A 56 -7.03 -2.31 -10.44
N ASN A 57 -7.60 -1.20 -10.92
CA ASN A 57 -8.94 -0.78 -10.54
C ASN A 57 -10.00 -1.84 -10.88
N GLN A 58 -9.92 -2.47 -12.06
CA GLN A 58 -10.85 -3.53 -12.42
C GLN A 58 -10.70 -4.75 -11.51
N ALA A 59 -9.47 -5.19 -11.24
CA ALA A 59 -9.23 -6.33 -10.33
C ALA A 59 -9.76 -6.08 -8.90
N ILE A 60 -9.66 -4.84 -8.39
CA ILE A 60 -10.23 -4.46 -7.10
C ILE A 60 -11.77 -4.53 -7.16
N LYS A 61 -12.40 -3.93 -8.18
CA LYS A 61 -13.86 -3.95 -8.34
C LYS A 61 -14.41 -5.38 -8.45
N ASP A 62 -13.79 -6.20 -9.30
CA ASP A 62 -14.18 -7.61 -9.48
C ASP A 62 -14.07 -8.42 -8.18
N GLN A 63 -13.13 -8.06 -7.31
CA GLN A 63 -12.97 -8.71 -6.01
C GLN A 63 -14.01 -8.22 -5.00
N LEU A 64 -14.35 -6.93 -5.01
CA LEU A 64 -15.37 -6.36 -4.12
C LEU A 64 -16.75 -6.98 -4.36
N ASP A 65 -17.08 -7.38 -5.59
CA ASP A 65 -18.31 -8.10 -5.92
C ASP A 65 -18.35 -9.53 -5.34
N LYS A 66 -17.20 -10.07 -4.91
CA LYS A 66 -17.10 -11.40 -4.27
C LYS A 66 -17.02 -11.29 -2.75
N TYR A 67 -16.05 -10.52 -2.27
CA TYR A 67 -15.86 -10.21 -0.84
C TYR A 67 -14.80 -9.11 -0.67
N SER A 68 -15.04 -8.20 0.28
CA SER A 68 -14.06 -7.19 0.69
C SER A 68 -13.09 -7.68 1.76
N HIS A 69 -13.59 -8.48 2.72
CA HIS A 69 -12.80 -9.01 3.82
C HIS A 69 -13.42 -10.29 4.40
N VAL A 70 -12.58 -11.27 4.70
CA VAL A 70 -12.91 -12.52 5.41
C VAL A 70 -11.77 -12.83 6.39
N MET A 71 -11.91 -13.85 7.26
CA MET A 71 -10.88 -14.20 8.25
C MET A 71 -9.49 -14.37 7.59
N VAL A 72 -8.52 -13.58 8.06
CA VAL A 72 -7.16 -13.51 7.50
C VAL A 72 -6.11 -14.26 8.34
N TYR A 73 -6.47 -14.80 9.51
CA TYR A 73 -5.55 -15.50 10.41
C TYR A 73 -5.25 -16.96 9.99
N GLY A 74 -5.20 -17.22 8.68
CA GLY A 74 -4.84 -18.52 8.11
C GLY A 74 -5.94 -19.59 8.15
N GLU A 75 -7.14 -19.26 8.62
CA GLU A 75 -8.27 -20.19 8.69
C GLU A 75 -8.89 -20.46 7.31
N TYR A 76 -8.88 -19.46 6.42
CA TYR A 76 -9.42 -19.57 5.07
C TYR A 76 -8.34 -19.37 4.01
N SER A 77 -8.39 -20.22 2.98
CA SER A 77 -7.58 -20.04 1.77
C SER A 77 -8.21 -18.95 0.90
N GLN A 78 -7.48 -17.85 0.71
CA GLN A 78 -7.91 -16.74 -0.14
C GLN A 78 -7.10 -16.75 -1.43
N SER A 79 -7.73 -17.09 -2.55
CA SER A 79 -7.03 -17.29 -3.83
C SER A 79 -6.13 -16.12 -4.26
N PRO A 80 -6.55 -14.84 -4.17
CA PRO A 80 -5.70 -13.71 -4.52
C PRO A 80 -4.41 -13.64 -3.66
N ALA A 81 -4.52 -13.86 -2.35
CA ALA A 81 -3.38 -13.84 -1.45
C ALA A 81 -2.41 -14.99 -1.74
N VAL A 82 -2.92 -16.21 -1.95
CA VAL A 82 -2.08 -17.38 -2.28
C VAL A 82 -1.36 -17.19 -3.61
N GLN A 83 -2.05 -16.69 -4.64
CA GLN A 83 -1.46 -16.41 -5.94
C GLN A 83 -0.37 -15.33 -5.86
N TYR A 84 -0.61 -14.27 -5.08
CA TYR A 84 0.38 -13.22 -4.84
C TYR A 84 1.63 -13.76 -4.13
N CYS A 85 1.46 -14.54 -3.06
CA CYS A 85 2.58 -15.17 -2.37
C CYS A 85 3.40 -16.07 -3.31
N LYS A 86 2.73 -16.88 -4.14
CA LYS A 86 3.40 -17.73 -5.14
C LYS A 86 4.18 -16.90 -6.15
N LEU A 87 3.59 -15.83 -6.68
CA LEU A 87 4.25 -14.94 -7.62
C LEU A 87 5.49 -14.31 -6.97
N LEU A 88 5.35 -13.76 -5.76
CA LEU A 88 6.43 -13.11 -5.04
C LEU A 88 7.62 -14.06 -4.81
N VAL A 89 7.37 -15.27 -4.31
CA VAL A 89 8.42 -16.28 -4.06
C VAL A 89 9.20 -16.61 -5.33
N ASN A 90 8.55 -16.64 -6.50
CA ASN A 90 9.23 -16.92 -7.78
C ASN A 90 10.24 -15.83 -8.19
N HIS A 91 10.18 -14.64 -7.58
CA HIS A 91 11.09 -13.53 -7.81
C HIS A 91 12.15 -13.36 -6.70
N LEU A 92 12.15 -14.23 -5.69
CA LEU A 92 13.07 -14.17 -4.55
C LEU A 92 14.12 -15.30 -4.62
N PRO A 93 15.23 -15.19 -3.86
CA PRO A 93 16.16 -16.32 -3.64
C PRO A 93 15.44 -17.57 -3.12
N LYS A 94 15.97 -18.77 -3.42
CA LYS A 94 15.32 -20.06 -3.12
C LYS A 94 15.06 -20.28 -1.63
N GLU A 95 15.87 -19.66 -0.78
CA GLU A 95 15.78 -19.71 0.67
C GLU A 95 14.54 -18.93 1.19
N LEU A 96 14.08 -17.93 0.44
CA LEU A 96 12.91 -17.10 0.78
C LEU A 96 11.64 -17.65 0.11
N ASN A 97 11.15 -18.78 0.64
CA ASN A 97 10.09 -19.57 0.02
C ASN A 97 8.70 -19.48 0.69
N LYS A 98 8.54 -18.61 1.70
CA LYS A 98 7.27 -18.37 2.38
C LYS A 98 7.09 -16.87 2.66
N VAL A 99 5.84 -16.42 2.56
CA VAL A 99 5.47 -15.01 2.70
C VAL A 99 4.39 -14.87 3.76
N TYR A 100 4.58 -13.94 4.69
CA TYR A 100 3.58 -13.48 5.63
C TYR A 100 3.13 -12.08 5.22
N LEU A 101 1.85 -11.93 4.86
CA LEU A 101 1.31 -10.67 4.35
C LEU A 101 0.91 -9.73 5.50
N VAL A 102 1.23 -8.45 5.34
CA VAL A 102 0.90 -7.35 6.26
C VAL A 102 0.51 -6.12 5.44
N ASN A 103 -0.04 -5.09 6.08
CA ASN A 103 -0.61 -3.93 5.39
C ASN A 103 0.42 -2.81 5.17
N SER A 104 1.44 -2.73 6.02
CA SER A 104 2.41 -1.63 6.05
C SER A 104 3.86 -2.11 6.13
N GLY A 105 4.78 -1.24 5.70
CA GLY A 105 6.22 -1.47 5.88
C GLY A 105 6.63 -1.57 7.36
N THR A 106 5.98 -0.80 8.24
CA THR A 106 6.21 -0.87 9.69
C THR A 106 5.88 -2.26 10.25
N GLU A 107 4.71 -2.81 9.91
CA GLU A 107 4.34 -4.17 10.32
C GLU A 107 5.30 -5.23 9.76
N ALA A 108 5.80 -5.02 8.54
CA ALA A 108 6.77 -5.94 7.93
C ALA A 108 8.09 -5.95 8.71
N CYS A 109 8.61 -4.77 9.06
CA CYS A 109 9.82 -4.62 9.88
C CYS A 109 9.62 -5.23 11.28
N GLU A 110 8.52 -4.90 11.96
CA GLU A 110 8.20 -5.46 13.29
C GLU A 110 8.03 -6.99 13.23
N GLY A 111 7.33 -7.49 12.22
CA GLY A 111 7.15 -8.93 11.99
C GLY A 111 8.48 -9.66 11.79
N ALA A 112 9.38 -9.10 10.98
CA ALA A 112 10.71 -9.66 10.76
C ALA A 112 11.54 -9.70 12.06
N LEU A 113 11.52 -8.62 12.83
CA LEU A 113 12.22 -8.55 14.13
C LEU A 113 11.66 -9.56 15.13
N LYS A 114 10.33 -9.69 15.22
CA LYS A 114 9.68 -10.69 16.09
C LYS A 114 10.04 -12.11 15.67
N LEU A 115 10.07 -12.40 14.37
CA LEU A 115 10.45 -13.70 13.85
C LEU A 115 11.92 -14.03 14.20
N VAL A 116 12.85 -13.11 13.95
CA VAL A 116 14.28 -13.36 14.21
C VAL A 116 14.54 -13.58 15.69
N ARG A 117 13.91 -12.79 16.58
CA ARG A 117 14.02 -12.98 18.04
C ARG A 117 13.42 -14.31 18.48
N ARG A 118 12.27 -14.69 17.93
CA ARG A 118 11.61 -15.97 18.26
C ARG A 118 12.46 -17.16 17.86
N VAL A 119 13.10 -17.12 16.69
CA VAL A 119 13.92 -18.21 16.16
C VAL A 119 15.28 -18.28 16.85
N THR A 120 15.92 -17.14 17.12
CA THR A 120 17.28 -17.10 17.68
C THR A 120 17.33 -17.08 19.22
N GLY A 121 16.24 -16.71 19.89
CA GLY A 121 16.20 -16.49 21.35
C GLY A 121 16.92 -15.22 21.83
N ARG A 122 17.46 -14.41 20.92
CA ARG A 122 18.18 -13.16 21.26
C ARG A 122 17.19 -12.06 21.64
N SER A 123 17.56 -11.25 22.64
CA SER A 123 16.79 -10.07 23.08
C SER A 123 17.31 -8.77 22.47
N GLN A 124 18.56 -8.74 22.02
CA GLN A 124 19.19 -7.60 21.35
C GLN A 124 19.09 -7.74 19.83
N LEU A 125 19.18 -6.60 19.14
CA LEU A 125 19.32 -6.53 17.67
C LEU A 125 20.71 -7.03 17.24
#